data_AF-A0A2E2KI19-F1
#
_entry.id   AF-A0A2E2KI19-F1
#
_cell.length_a   1.000
_cell.length_b   1.000
_cell.length_c   1.000
_cell.angle_alpha   90.00
_cell.angle_beta   90.00
_cell.angle_gamma   90.00
#
_symmetry.space_group_name_H-M   'P 1'
#
loop_
_entity.id
_entity.type
_entity.pdbx_description
1 polymer ?
#
loop_
_entity_poly.entity_id
_entity_poly.type
_entity_poly.pdbx_seq_one_letter_code
_entity_poly.pdbx_strand_id
1 'polypeptide(L)'
;MSTQGPYKAFLYWLLLAGVFSFFIFLSWDLGFLNTLFEQDITRISLFIFLLFVLASIHCCYRSWFLSCQSVVLAQLKAAPYDEGEACSTSWFSGDASPVRAYISGVSLGKSESDKVILAELLSETLKGSHQVGWFVAALVIKLGLLGTVVGFVLMLSSISGIEELDISDIKDLMQQMTQGMGVAMNTTMIGLISSMLLGVQLLLLDRCADGLIVDVVDFAQLVEHGSEGADDNASVST
;
A
#
# COMPACT_ATOMS: atom_id res chain seq x y z
N MET A 1 -16.29 -22.55 9.64
CA MET A 1 -15.62 -21.24 9.47
C MET A 1 -14.12 -21.46 9.54
N SER A 2 -13.41 -21.27 8.43
CA SER A 2 -11.97 -21.51 8.36
C SER A 2 -11.23 -20.48 9.22
N THR A 3 -10.60 -20.96 10.28
CA THR A 3 -9.60 -20.25 11.08
C THR A 3 -8.44 -19.83 10.18
N GLN A 4 -8.53 -18.64 9.57
CA GLN A 4 -7.40 -18.00 8.90
C GLN A 4 -6.44 -17.54 9.99
N GLY A 5 -5.24 -18.13 10.03
CA GLY A 5 -4.23 -17.77 11.03
C GLY A 5 -3.89 -16.26 10.95
N PRO A 6 -3.71 -15.58 12.10
CA PRO A 6 -3.60 -14.12 12.18
C PRO A 6 -2.43 -13.50 11.39
N TYR A 7 -1.50 -14.33 10.90
CA TYR A 7 -0.26 -13.93 10.23
C TYR A 7 -0.25 -14.16 8.71
N LYS A 8 -1.25 -14.82 8.12
CA LYS A 8 -1.19 -15.21 6.69
C LYS A 8 -1.09 -14.00 5.76
N ALA A 9 -1.89 -12.97 6.01
CA ALA A 9 -1.89 -11.71 5.25
C ALA A 9 -0.50 -11.06 5.23
N PHE A 10 0.11 -10.93 6.41
CA PHE A 10 1.46 -10.39 6.55
C PHE A 10 2.52 -11.26 5.86
N LEU A 11 2.41 -12.59 5.98
CA LEU A 11 3.36 -13.52 5.35
C LEU A 11 3.32 -13.43 3.82
N TYR A 12 2.13 -13.34 3.22
CA TYR A 12 1.99 -13.17 1.77
C TYR A 12 2.56 -11.83 1.30
N TRP A 13 2.33 -10.75 2.05
CA TRP A 13 2.91 -9.45 1.75
C TRP A 13 4.44 -9.48 1.86
N LEU A 14 4.99 -10.08 2.92
CA LEU A 14 6.43 -10.21 3.13
C LEU A 14 7.09 -11.04 2.02
N LEU A 15 6.46 -12.13 1.59
CA LEU A 15 6.95 -12.96 0.48
C LEU A 15 7.02 -12.12 -0.80
N LEU A 16 5.95 -11.40 -1.14
CA LEU A 16 5.92 -10.53 -2.31
C LEU A 16 7.00 -9.44 -2.24
N ALA A 17 7.14 -8.78 -1.08
CA ALA A 17 8.17 -7.76 -0.87
C ALA A 17 9.59 -8.34 -1.01
N GLY A 18 9.82 -9.56 -0.52
CA GLY A 18 11.09 -10.27 -0.69
C GLY A 18 11.40 -10.56 -2.16
N VAL A 19 10.41 -11.03 -2.93
CA VAL A 19 10.57 -11.25 -4.38
C VAL A 19 10.92 -9.95 -5.09
N PHE A 20 10.23 -8.84 -4.80
CA PHE A 20 10.53 -7.54 -5.40
C PHE A 20 11.90 -7.02 -5.01
N SER A 21 12.29 -7.13 -3.73
CA SER A 21 13.62 -6.74 -3.28
C SER A 21 14.71 -7.56 -3.99
N PHE A 22 14.46 -8.85 -4.24
CA PHE A 22 15.37 -9.70 -5.00
C PHE A 22 15.51 -9.23 -6.45
N PHE A 23 14.42 -8.90 -7.14
CA PHE A 23 14.45 -8.37 -8.51
C PHE A 23 15.17 -7.00 -8.61
N ILE A 24 15.00 -6.14 -7.61
CA ILE A 24 15.70 -4.85 -7.53
C ILE A 24 17.19 -5.07 -7.33
N PHE A 25 17.57 -5.98 -6.42
CA PHE A 25 18.95 -6.35 -6.19
C PHE A 25 19.59 -6.96 -7.45
N LEU A 26 18.88 -7.85 -8.15
CA LEU A 26 19.35 -8.45 -9.40
C LEU A 26 19.55 -7.37 -10.48
N SER A 27 18.62 -6.43 -10.61
CA SER A 27 18.76 -5.29 -11.54
C SER A 27 19.95 -4.38 -11.19
N TRP A 28 20.28 -4.24 -9.90
CA TRP A 28 21.46 -3.51 -9.45
C TRP A 28 22.75 -4.26 -9.82
N ASP A 29 22.82 -5.55 -9.52
CA ASP A 29 23.99 -6.40 -9.78
C ASP A 29 24.30 -6.54 -11.27
N LEU A 30 23.26 -6.63 -12.11
CA LEU A 30 23.40 -6.61 -13.58
C LEU A 30 23.81 -5.22 -14.13
N GLY A 31 23.88 -4.18 -13.28
CA GLY A 31 24.24 -2.82 -13.66
C GLY A 31 23.15 -2.07 -14.43
N PHE A 32 21.96 -2.65 -14.60
CA PHE A 32 20.86 -2.05 -15.35
C PHE A 32 20.38 -0.73 -14.73
N LEU A 33 20.35 -0.63 -13.40
CA LEU A 33 19.97 0.62 -12.73
C LEU A 33 21.01 1.73 -12.94
N ASN A 34 22.29 1.38 -12.96
CA ASN A 34 23.37 2.35 -13.15
C ASN A 34 23.36 2.92 -14.56
N THR A 35 23.23 2.06 -15.59
CA THR A 35 23.14 2.51 -16.98
C THR A 35 21.91 3.38 -17.21
N LEU A 36 20.80 3.08 -16.55
CA LEU A 36 19.56 3.83 -16.68
C LEU A 36 19.66 5.22 -16.03
N PHE A 37 20.32 5.35 -14.88
CA PHE A 37 20.56 6.64 -14.22
C PHE A 37 21.64 7.49 -14.91
N GLU A 38 22.66 6.87 -15.51
CA GLU A 38 23.68 7.58 -16.28
C GLU A 38 23.12 8.15 -17.60
N GLN A 39 22.19 7.44 -18.23
CA GLN A 39 21.57 7.87 -19.48
C GLN A 39 20.51 8.98 -19.28
N ASP A 40 19.92 9.07 -18.10
CA ASP A 40 18.83 10.01 -17.84
C ASP A 40 19.31 11.36 -17.28
N ILE A 41 19.65 12.29 -18.18
CA ILE A 41 20.04 13.68 -17.85
C ILE A 41 18.93 14.39 -17.04
N THR A 42 17.66 14.10 -17.32
CA THR A 42 16.52 14.80 -16.73
C THR A 42 16.29 14.41 -15.27
N ARG A 43 16.88 13.28 -14.84
CA ARG A 43 16.71 12.67 -13.52
C ARG A 43 15.27 12.33 -13.16
N ILE A 44 14.37 12.27 -14.14
CA ILE A 44 12.97 11.88 -13.92
C ILE A 44 12.89 10.42 -13.48
N SER A 45 13.70 9.53 -14.07
CA SER A 45 13.77 8.12 -13.68
C SER A 45 14.17 7.92 -12.23
N LEU A 46 15.13 8.71 -11.73
CA LEU A 46 15.54 8.68 -10.32
C LEU A 46 14.39 9.13 -9.41
N PHE A 47 13.67 10.19 -9.79
CA PHE A 47 12.52 10.66 -9.04
C PHE A 47 11.39 9.63 -8.99
N ILE A 48 11.08 8.96 -10.11
CA ILE A 48 10.11 7.86 -10.16
C ILE A 48 10.55 6.71 -9.24
N PHE A 49 11.83 6.33 -9.30
CA PHE A 49 12.37 5.27 -8.45
C PHE A 49 12.27 5.62 -6.96
N LEU A 50 12.55 6.87 -6.58
CA LEU A 50 12.41 7.34 -5.20
C LEU A 50 10.95 7.27 -4.74
N LEU A 51 9.99 7.73 -5.56
CA LEU A 51 8.57 7.59 -5.28
C LEU A 51 8.16 6.13 -5.10
N PHE A 52 8.68 5.23 -5.93
CA PHE A 52 8.44 3.80 -5.84
C PHE A 52 8.93 3.21 -4.50
N VAL A 53 10.14 3.59 -4.06
CA VAL A 53 10.70 3.14 -2.78
C VAL A 53 9.90 3.68 -1.61
N LEU A 54 9.57 4.98 -1.60
CA LEU A 54 8.76 5.59 -0.54
C LEU A 54 7.37 4.95 -0.43
N ALA A 55 6.71 4.72 -1.57
CA ALA A 55 5.41 4.07 -1.59
C ALA A 55 5.49 2.60 -1.14
N SER A 56 6.56 1.88 -1.51
CA SER A 56 6.79 0.51 -1.02
C SER A 56 7.05 0.46 0.49
N ILE A 57 7.78 1.43 1.05
CA ILE A 57 7.97 1.57 2.50
C ILE A 57 6.64 1.88 3.19
N HIS A 58 5.82 2.76 2.61
CA HIS A 58 4.48 3.05 3.12
C HIS A 58 3.60 1.79 3.13
N CYS A 59 3.61 0.99 2.05
CA CYS A 59 2.94 -0.31 2.00
C CYS A 59 3.44 -1.27 3.09
N CYS A 60 4.75 -1.29 3.36
CA CYS A 60 5.36 -2.09 4.44
C CYS A 60 4.81 -1.70 5.81
N TYR A 61 4.87 -0.41 6.13
CA TYR A 61 4.36 0.12 7.39
C TYR A 61 2.87 -0.18 7.57
N ARG A 62 2.08 -0.02 6.51
CA ARG A 62 0.63 -0.31 6.55
C ARG A 62 0.32 -1.79 6.70
N SER A 63 1.07 -2.67 6.02
CA SER A 63 0.92 -4.12 6.17
C SER A 63 1.23 -4.56 7.60
N TRP A 64 2.29 -4.00 8.19
CA TRP A 64 2.62 -4.23 9.60
C TRP A 64 1.51 -3.75 10.54
N PHE A 65 0.99 -2.53 10.34
CA PHE A 65 -0.10 -1.98 11.13
C PHE A 65 -1.37 -2.85 11.08
N LEU A 66 -1.74 -3.31 9.89
CA LEU A 66 -2.89 -4.17 9.70
C LEU A 66 -2.70 -5.54 10.38
N SER A 67 -1.48 -6.09 10.33
CA SER A 67 -1.14 -7.31 11.06
C SER A 67 -1.20 -7.13 12.58
N CYS A 68 -0.89 -5.94 13.11
CA CYS A 68 -1.05 -5.68 14.54
C CYS A 68 -2.52 -5.68 14.93
N GLN A 69 -3.40 -5.12 14.10
CA GLN A 69 -4.84 -5.12 14.37
C GLN A 69 -5.47 -6.51 14.32
N SER A 70 -5.03 -7.38 13.41
CA SER A 70 -5.51 -8.77 13.37
C SER A 70 -5.12 -9.55 14.64
N VAL A 71 -3.94 -9.27 15.20
CA VAL A 71 -3.51 -9.86 16.48
C VAL A 71 -4.37 -9.38 17.65
N VAL A 72 -4.72 -8.09 17.70
CA VAL A 72 -5.62 -7.55 18.74
C VAL A 72 -7.00 -8.22 18.66
N LEU A 73 -7.55 -8.40 17.46
CA LEU A 73 -8.81 -9.12 17.27
C LEU A 73 -8.70 -10.60 17.70
N ALA A 74 -7.59 -11.26 17.39
CA ALA A 74 -7.35 -12.64 17.80
C ALA A 74 -7.26 -12.78 19.33
N GLN A 75 -6.65 -11.82 20.02
CA GLN A 75 -6.63 -11.79 21.49
C GLN A 75 -8.03 -11.59 22.09
N LEU A 76 -8.86 -10.72 21.50
CA LEU A 76 -10.26 -10.55 21.92
C LEU A 76 -11.11 -11.80 21.69
N LYS A 77 -10.89 -12.52 20.59
CA LYS A 77 -11.54 -13.81 20.31
C LYS A 77 -11.12 -14.92 21.28
N ALA A 78 -9.87 -14.87 21.76
CA ALA A 78 -9.28 -15.91 22.60
C ALA A 78 -9.46 -15.67 24.11
N ALA A 79 -9.78 -14.44 24.53
CA ALA A 79 -10.12 -14.13 25.92
C ALA A 79 -11.48 -14.76 26.25
N PRO A 80 -11.55 -15.76 27.16
CA PRO A 80 -12.82 -16.15 27.75
C PRO A 80 -13.39 -14.94 28.47
N TYR A 81 -14.71 -14.76 28.42
CA TYR A 81 -15.43 -13.84 29.29
C TYR A 81 -15.18 -14.27 30.75
N ASP A 82 -14.12 -13.75 31.35
CA ASP A 82 -13.89 -13.85 32.79
C ASP A 82 -13.35 -12.50 33.25
N GLU A 83 -14.04 -11.95 34.24
CA GLU A 83 -13.87 -10.59 34.70
C GLU A 83 -12.47 -10.36 35.27
N GLY A 84 -11.89 -9.21 34.94
CA GLY A 84 -10.91 -8.57 35.81
C GLY A 84 -9.50 -9.16 35.80
N GLU A 85 -8.77 -8.98 34.71
CA GLU A 85 -7.38 -8.48 34.79
C GLU A 85 -6.92 -8.08 33.39
N ALA A 86 -6.99 -6.78 33.11
CA ALA A 86 -6.38 -6.18 31.94
C ALA A 86 -4.85 -6.31 32.05
N CYS A 87 -4.31 -7.44 31.61
CA CYS A 87 -2.87 -7.62 31.49
C CYS A 87 -2.37 -6.81 30.30
N SER A 88 -1.86 -5.63 30.64
CA SER A 88 -1.23 -4.63 29.81
C SER A 88 0.12 -5.11 29.27
N THR A 89 0.15 -5.82 28.14
CA THR A 89 1.43 -6.05 27.43
C THR A 89 1.25 -6.04 25.91
N SER A 90 1.27 -4.85 25.32
CA SER A 90 1.67 -4.66 23.92
C SER A 90 1.89 -3.16 23.69
N TRP A 91 3.03 -2.78 23.12
CA TRP A 91 3.41 -1.39 22.83
C TRP A 91 2.42 -0.62 21.92
N PHE A 92 1.36 -1.29 21.43
CA PHE A 92 0.28 -0.71 20.62
C PHE A 92 -1.07 -0.64 21.34
N SER A 93 -1.11 -0.95 22.65
CA SER A 93 -2.26 -0.74 23.53
C SER A 93 -2.45 0.74 23.90
N GLY A 94 -2.38 1.64 22.92
CA GLY A 94 -2.93 2.98 23.08
C GLY A 94 -4.44 2.92 23.01
N ASP A 95 -5.13 3.78 23.76
CA ASP A 95 -6.59 3.97 23.84
C ASP A 95 -7.31 4.24 22.48
N ALA A 96 -6.63 4.11 21.34
CA ALA A 96 -7.09 4.52 20.02
C ALA A 96 -6.99 3.41 18.95
N SER A 97 -7.01 2.12 19.31
CA SER A 97 -7.14 1.09 18.28
C SER A 97 -8.58 1.08 17.72
N PRO A 98 -8.78 1.34 16.41
CA PRO A 98 -10.11 1.54 15.84
C PRO A 98 -10.99 0.29 15.97
N VAL A 99 -10.38 -0.89 15.95
CA VAL A 99 -11.05 -2.18 16.18
C VAL A 99 -11.59 -2.30 17.61
N ARG A 100 -10.83 -1.88 18.62
CA ARG A 100 -11.28 -1.92 20.03
C ARG A 100 -12.34 -0.86 20.30
N ALA A 101 -12.21 0.32 19.70
CA ALA A 101 -13.22 1.38 19.77
C ALA A 101 -14.56 0.93 19.15
N TYR A 102 -14.51 0.21 18.02
CA TYR A 102 -15.69 -0.39 17.40
C TYR A 102 -16.35 -1.44 18.30
N ILE A 103 -15.58 -2.44 18.75
CA ILE A 103 -16.10 -3.55 19.57
C ILE A 103 -16.67 -3.07 20.91
N SER A 104 -15.98 -2.14 21.59
CA SER A 104 -16.50 -1.55 22.84
C SER A 104 -17.78 -0.74 22.61
N GLY A 105 -17.88 -0.02 21.48
CA GLY A 105 -19.11 0.70 21.11
C GLY A 105 -20.30 -0.21 20.85
N VAL A 106 -20.08 -1.41 20.31
CA VAL A 106 -21.12 -2.43 20.09
C VAL A 106 -21.53 -3.11 21.42
N SER A 107 -20.56 -3.45 22.27
CA SER A 107 -20.79 -4.05 23.59
C SER A 107 -21.58 -3.14 24.55
N LEU A 108 -21.54 -1.82 24.36
CA LEU A 108 -22.28 -0.83 25.15
C LEU A 108 -23.78 -0.74 24.78
N GLY A 109 -24.27 -1.59 23.88
CA GLY A 109 -25.71 -1.65 23.55
C GLY A 109 -26.24 -0.41 22.83
N LYS A 110 -25.38 0.32 22.10
CA LYS A 110 -25.82 1.47 21.29
C LYS A 110 -26.84 1.05 20.22
N SER A 111 -27.72 1.97 19.83
CA SER A 111 -28.79 1.74 18.84
C SER A 111 -28.24 1.16 17.53
N GLU A 112 -29.01 0.34 16.81
CA GLU A 112 -28.60 -0.26 15.52
C GLU A 112 -28.07 0.79 14.53
N SER A 113 -28.64 2.00 14.51
CA SER A 113 -28.18 3.11 13.67
C SER A 113 -26.75 3.56 14.02
N ASP A 114 -26.39 3.58 15.30
CA ASP A 114 -25.05 3.98 15.75
C ASP A 114 -24.00 2.92 15.40
N LYS A 115 -24.39 1.64 15.36
CA LYS A 115 -23.52 0.52 14.99
C LYS A 115 -23.12 0.58 13.51
N VAL A 116 -24.08 0.92 12.63
CA VAL A 116 -23.83 1.11 11.19
C VAL A 116 -22.82 2.23 10.97
N ILE A 117 -23.00 3.36 11.66
CA ILE A 117 -22.08 4.51 11.59
C ILE A 117 -20.69 4.11 12.08
N LEU A 118 -20.60 3.37 13.18
CA LEU A 118 -19.33 2.90 13.74
C LEU A 118 -18.58 1.95 12.78
N ALA A 119 -19.30 1.08 12.08
CA ALA A 119 -18.73 0.17 11.08
C ALA A 119 -18.23 0.94 9.85
N GLU A 120 -18.98 1.95 9.42
CA GLU A 120 -18.60 2.82 8.32
C GLU A 120 -17.33 3.63 8.66
N LEU A 121 -17.25 4.20 9.86
CA LEU A 121 -16.04 4.90 10.35
C LEU A 121 -14.82 3.98 10.44
N LEU A 122 -14.99 2.73 10.90
CA LEU A 122 -13.92 1.73 10.90
C LEU A 122 -13.45 1.44 9.48
N SER A 123 -14.39 1.22 8.56
CA SER A 123 -14.08 0.95 7.15
C SER A 123 -13.32 2.11 6.50
N GLU A 124 -13.74 3.35 6.76
CA GLU A 124 -13.12 4.56 6.22
C GLU A 124 -11.71 4.76 6.80
N THR A 125 -11.52 4.52 8.10
CA THR A 125 -10.20 4.63 8.75
C THR A 125 -9.20 3.62 8.19
N LEU A 126 -9.65 2.40 7.90
CA LEU A 126 -8.80 1.35 7.35
C LEU A 126 -8.52 1.56 5.86
N LYS A 127 -9.53 1.96 5.07
CA LYS A 127 -9.42 2.14 3.62
C LYS A 127 -8.82 3.49 3.21
N GLY A 128 -9.05 4.55 3.97
CA GLY A 128 -8.62 5.92 3.62
C GLY A 128 -7.12 6.04 3.35
N SER A 129 -6.29 5.28 4.07
CA SER A 129 -4.84 5.28 3.85
C SER A 129 -4.39 4.61 2.53
N HIS A 130 -5.21 3.75 1.93
CA HIS A 130 -4.89 3.07 0.67
C HIS A 130 -5.07 4.00 -0.54
N GLN A 131 -5.98 4.97 -0.43
CA GLN A 131 -6.23 5.96 -1.49
C GLN A 131 -4.97 6.74 -1.86
N VAL A 132 -4.14 7.08 -0.87
CA VAL A 132 -2.85 7.76 -1.08
C VAL A 132 -1.89 6.88 -1.90
N GLY A 133 -1.85 5.58 -1.62
CA GLY A 133 -1.01 4.63 -2.36
C GLY A 133 -1.43 4.54 -3.83
N TRP A 134 -2.72 4.40 -4.09
CA TRP A 134 -3.28 4.38 -5.45
C TRP A 134 -3.05 5.70 -6.20
N PHE A 135 -3.13 6.83 -5.50
CA PHE A 135 -2.77 8.12 -6.07
C PHE A 135 -1.31 8.18 -6.50
N VAL A 136 -0.38 7.69 -5.67
CA VAL A 136 1.06 7.65 -6.01
C VAL A 136 1.32 6.72 -7.19
N ALA A 137 0.70 5.54 -7.25
CA ALA A 137 0.80 4.66 -8.41
C ALA A 137 0.31 5.35 -9.71
N ALA A 138 -0.82 6.06 -9.64
CA ALA A 138 -1.35 6.85 -10.76
C ALA A 138 -0.44 8.05 -11.12
N LEU A 139 0.30 8.60 -10.16
CA LEU A 139 1.27 9.67 -10.39
C LEU A 139 2.51 9.13 -11.09
N VAL A 140 3.01 7.96 -10.70
CA VAL A 140 4.18 7.30 -11.29
C VAL A 140 3.98 7.02 -12.78
N ILE A 141 2.82 6.52 -13.20
CA ILE A 141 2.53 6.30 -14.63
C ILE A 141 2.46 7.62 -15.41
N LYS A 142 1.87 8.68 -14.84
CA LYS A 142 1.80 10.01 -15.46
C LYS A 142 3.19 10.63 -15.61
N LEU A 143 4.07 10.44 -14.63
CA LEU A 143 5.46 10.85 -14.73
C LEU A 143 6.23 10.07 -15.81
N GLY A 144 5.96 8.77 -15.95
CA GLY A 144 6.51 7.97 -17.05
C GLY A 144 6.13 8.53 -18.42
N LEU A 145 4.84 8.87 -18.59
CA LEU A 145 4.36 9.53 -19.81
C LEU A 145 4.97 10.92 -20.00
N LEU A 146 5.13 11.71 -18.93
CA LEU A 146 5.81 13.01 -18.98
C LEU A 146 7.26 12.85 -19.46
N GLY A 147 7.94 11.78 -19.05
CA GLY A 147 9.27 11.41 -19.55
C GLY A 147 9.34 11.27 -21.07
N THR A 148 8.30 10.72 -21.71
CA THR A 148 8.26 10.67 -23.19
C THR A 148 8.24 12.05 -23.81
N VAL A 149 7.41 12.95 -23.27
CA VAL A 149 7.26 14.31 -23.79
C VAL A 149 8.58 15.06 -23.63
N VAL A 150 9.24 14.93 -22.48
CA VAL A 150 10.55 15.55 -22.23
C VAL A 150 11.63 14.97 -23.14
N GLY A 151 11.68 13.65 -23.34
CA GLY A 151 12.64 13.03 -24.25
C GLY A 151 12.44 13.46 -25.72
N PHE A 152 11.18 13.61 -26.16
CA PHE A 152 10.86 14.19 -27.46
C PHE A 152 11.29 15.66 -27.57
N VAL A 153 11.09 16.46 -26.52
CA VAL A 153 11.55 17.86 -26.48
C VAL A 153 13.08 17.93 -26.58
N LEU A 154 13.81 17.06 -25.87
CA LEU A 154 15.27 16.98 -25.96
C LEU A 154 15.73 16.59 -27.37
N MET A 155 15.06 15.62 -27.99
CA MET A 155 15.34 15.22 -29.37
C MET A 155 15.15 16.39 -30.34
N LEU A 156 14.03 17.12 -30.25
CA LEU A 156 13.75 18.28 -31.11
C LEU A 156 14.66 19.48 -30.82
N SER A 157 15.10 19.67 -29.57
CA SER A 157 16.02 20.74 -29.20
C SER A 157 17.37 20.65 -29.90
N SER A 158 17.81 19.44 -30.27
CA SER A 158 19.07 19.24 -30.99
C SER A 158 19.01 19.76 -32.44
N ILE A 159 17.82 19.85 -33.03
CA ILE A 159 17.63 20.25 -34.44
C ILE A 159 17.46 21.76 -34.62
N SER A 160 17.02 22.47 -33.58
CA SER A 160 16.75 23.92 -33.63
C SER A 160 17.99 24.81 -33.49
N GLY A 161 19.17 24.23 -33.26
CA GLY A 161 20.39 24.97 -32.91
C GLY A 161 21.44 25.11 -34.01
N ILE A 162 21.23 24.57 -35.22
CA ILE A 162 22.28 24.46 -36.24
C ILE A 162 21.88 25.18 -37.53
N GLU A 163 22.43 26.38 -37.75
CA GLU A 163 22.27 27.16 -38.99
C GLU A 163 23.29 26.80 -40.09
N GLU A 164 24.39 26.09 -39.75
CA GLU A 164 25.43 25.64 -40.68
C GLU A 164 25.87 24.21 -40.29
N LEU A 165 25.60 23.21 -41.14
CA LEU A 165 25.90 21.80 -40.85
C LEU A 165 27.35 21.48 -41.25
N ASP A 166 28.29 21.53 -40.31
CA ASP A 166 29.63 21.00 -40.52
C ASP A 166 29.66 19.47 -40.29
N ILE A 167 30.65 18.76 -40.85
CA ILE A 167 30.73 17.29 -40.80
C ILE A 167 30.91 16.77 -39.35
N SER A 168 31.50 17.58 -38.45
CA SER A 168 31.59 17.26 -37.02
C SER A 168 30.22 17.26 -36.32
N ASP A 169 29.34 18.16 -36.73
CA ASP A 169 28.08 18.45 -36.02
C ASP A 169 27.03 17.37 -36.29
N ILE A 170 27.15 16.65 -37.42
CA ILE A 170 26.30 15.52 -37.76
C ILE A 170 26.43 14.38 -36.73
N LYS A 171 27.65 14.13 -36.22
CA LYS A 171 27.88 13.08 -35.22
C LYS A 171 27.22 13.43 -33.89
N ASP A 172 27.38 14.67 -33.45
CA ASP A 172 26.82 15.14 -32.19
C ASP A 172 25.28 15.24 -32.26
N LEU A 173 24.74 15.63 -33.42
CA LEU A 173 23.30 15.61 -33.67
C LEU A 173 22.74 14.19 -33.54
N MET A 174 23.35 13.20 -34.19
CA MET A 174 22.93 11.80 -34.11
C MET A 174 22.99 11.27 -32.67
N GLN A 175 24.00 11.67 -31.91
CA GLN A 175 24.14 11.29 -30.50
C GLN A 175 23.03 11.91 -29.64
N GLN A 176 22.74 13.21 -29.79
CA GLN A 176 21.68 13.88 -29.04
C GLN A 176 20.28 13.35 -29.39
N MET A 177 20.02 13.03 -30.66
CA MET A 177 18.77 12.39 -31.07
C MET A 177 18.59 11.02 -30.41
N THR A 178 19.65 10.20 -30.40
CA THR A 178 19.66 8.89 -29.72
C THR A 178 19.45 9.04 -28.22
N GLN A 179 20.06 10.06 -27.61
CA GLN A 179 19.92 10.33 -26.18
C GLN A 179 18.50 10.75 -25.80
N GLY A 180 17.88 11.68 -26.54
CA GLY A 180 16.49 12.08 -26.30
C GLY A 180 15.51 10.90 -26.40
N MET A 181 15.73 10.02 -27.38
CA MET A 181 14.97 8.77 -27.50
C MET A 181 15.21 7.82 -26.31
N GLY A 182 16.46 7.65 -25.89
CA GLY A 182 16.82 6.81 -24.74
C GLY A 182 16.14 7.27 -23.46
N VAL A 183 16.15 8.58 -23.17
CA VAL A 183 15.46 9.16 -22.02
C VAL A 183 13.95 8.87 -22.05
N ALA A 184 13.30 9.09 -23.21
CA ALA A 184 11.87 8.82 -23.37
C ALA A 184 11.51 7.36 -23.10
N MET A 185 12.23 6.43 -23.70
CA MET A 185 11.94 5.00 -23.60
C MET A 185 12.22 4.47 -22.18
N ASN A 186 13.37 4.82 -21.60
CA ASN A 186 13.78 4.34 -20.28
C ASN A 186 12.84 4.86 -19.18
N THR A 187 12.50 6.15 -19.21
CA THR A 187 11.60 6.75 -18.21
C THR A 187 10.20 6.14 -18.28
N THR A 188 9.71 5.85 -19.49
CA THR A 188 8.42 5.17 -19.69
C THR A 188 8.44 3.76 -19.14
N MET A 189 9.49 3.00 -19.45
CA MET A 189 9.66 1.64 -18.98
C MET A 189 9.67 1.59 -17.45
N ILE A 190 10.48 2.43 -16.79
CA ILE A 190 10.52 2.52 -15.34
C ILE A 190 9.16 2.93 -14.76
N GLY A 191 8.51 3.94 -15.34
CA GLY A 191 7.20 4.40 -14.88
C GLY A 191 6.15 3.29 -14.92
N LEU A 192 6.08 2.54 -16.01
CA LEU A 192 5.12 1.44 -16.16
C LEU A 192 5.43 0.26 -15.22
N ILE A 193 6.69 -0.18 -15.17
CA ILE A 193 7.11 -1.29 -14.30
C ILE A 193 6.86 -0.92 -12.83
N SER A 194 7.29 0.27 -12.41
CA SER A 194 7.13 0.74 -11.03
C SER A 194 5.66 0.89 -10.65
N SER A 195 4.83 1.47 -11.54
CA SER A 195 3.38 1.59 -11.31
C SER A 195 2.71 0.23 -11.19
N MET A 196 3.11 -0.75 -12.02
CA MET A 196 2.54 -2.09 -11.97
C MET A 196 2.94 -2.81 -10.68
N LEU A 197 4.21 -2.75 -10.29
CA LEU A 197 4.70 -3.34 -9.06
C LEU A 197 3.99 -2.75 -7.83
N LEU A 198 3.82 -1.42 -7.78
CA LEU A 198 3.03 -0.75 -6.75
C LEU A 198 1.57 -1.21 -6.75
N GLY A 199 0.95 -1.31 -7.93
CA GLY A 199 -0.43 -1.78 -8.07
C GLY A 199 -0.62 -3.17 -7.44
N VAL A 200 0.31 -4.10 -7.63
CA VAL A 200 0.26 -5.43 -7.00
C VAL A 200 0.37 -5.34 -5.47
N GLN A 201 1.26 -4.50 -4.93
CA GLN A 201 1.39 -4.31 -3.48
C GLN A 201 0.11 -3.74 -2.87
N LEU A 202 -0.49 -2.75 -3.54
CA LEU A 202 -1.71 -2.09 -3.09
C LEU A 202 -2.91 -3.02 -3.14
N LEU A 203 -3.07 -3.80 -4.22
CA LEU A 203 -4.14 -4.80 -4.34
C LEU A 203 -4.09 -5.83 -3.21
N LEU A 204 -2.89 -6.32 -2.85
CA LEU A 204 -2.75 -7.23 -1.73
C LEU A 204 -3.12 -6.58 -0.40
N LEU A 205 -2.71 -5.32 -0.20
CA LEU A 205 -3.02 -4.58 1.01
C LEU A 205 -4.53 -4.33 1.16
N ASP A 206 -5.21 -3.94 0.08
CA ASP A 206 -6.67 -3.78 0.01
C ASP A 206 -7.38 -5.10 0.37
N ARG A 207 -6.92 -6.23 -0.19
CA ARG A 207 -7.49 -7.55 0.11
C ARG A 207 -7.33 -7.94 1.57
N CYS A 208 -6.20 -7.59 2.19
CA CYS A 208 -5.99 -7.83 3.61
C CYS A 208 -6.90 -6.93 4.45
N ALA A 209 -7.06 -5.65 4.06
CA ALA A 209 -7.90 -4.70 4.78
C ALA A 209 -9.38 -5.09 4.74
N ASP A 210 -9.87 -5.47 3.56
CA ASP A 210 -11.23 -6.00 3.38
C ASP A 210 -11.46 -7.26 4.22
N GLY A 211 -10.50 -8.20 4.22
CA GLY A 211 -10.57 -9.40 5.05
C GLY A 211 -10.66 -9.09 6.55
N LEU A 212 -9.86 -8.15 7.04
CA LEU A 212 -9.89 -7.74 8.44
C LEU A 212 -11.24 -7.12 8.82
N ILE A 213 -11.80 -6.25 7.96
CA ILE A 213 -13.11 -5.62 8.22
C ILE A 213 -14.20 -6.69 8.38
N VAL A 214 -14.23 -7.67 7.48
CA VAL A 214 -15.19 -8.78 7.55
C VAL A 214 -15.04 -9.56 8.86
N ASP A 215 -13.80 -9.90 9.24
CA ASP A 215 -13.53 -10.66 10.46
C ASP A 215 -13.91 -9.91 11.76
N VAL A 216 -13.82 -8.57 11.74
CA VAL A 216 -14.21 -7.70 12.86
C VAL A 216 -15.73 -7.59 12.97
N VAL A 217 -16.44 -7.39 11.86
CA VAL A 217 -17.90 -7.27 11.84
C VAL A 217 -18.56 -8.60 12.23
N ASP A 218 -18.07 -9.73 11.70
CA ASP A 218 -18.52 -11.08 12.06
C ASP A 218 -18.37 -11.34 13.57
N PHE A 219 -17.23 -10.95 14.15
CA PHE A 219 -17.01 -11.08 15.58
C PHE A 219 -17.96 -10.21 16.41
N ALA A 220 -18.21 -8.98 15.98
CA ALA A 220 -19.13 -8.07 16.69
C ALA A 220 -20.56 -8.63 16.72
N GLN A 221 -21.03 -9.25 15.63
CA GLN A 221 -22.35 -9.91 15.58
C GLN A 221 -22.43 -11.12 16.53
N LEU A 222 -21.35 -11.89 16.66
CA LEU A 222 -21.30 -13.02 17.59
C LEU A 222 -21.36 -12.57 19.06
N VAL A 223 -20.69 -11.48 19.41
CA VAL A 223 -20.74 -10.90 20.77
C VAL A 223 -22.15 -10.40 21.10
N GLU A 224 -22.84 -9.81 20.12
CA GLU A 224 -24.22 -9.32 20.29
C GLU A 224 -25.20 -10.46 20.59
N HIS A 225 -25.20 -11.53 19.78
CA HIS A 225 -26.06 -12.69 20.03
C HIS A 225 -25.75 -13.41 21.35
N GLY A 226 -24.48 -13.39 21.79
CA GLY A 226 -24.11 -13.90 23.11
C GLY A 226 -24.69 -13.08 24.26
N SER A 227 -24.87 -11.76 24.08
CA SER A 227 -25.44 -10.85 25.09
C SER A 227 -26.96 -10.99 25.18
N GLU A 228 -27.67 -11.09 24.05
CA GLU A 228 -29.14 -11.27 24.05
C GLU A 228 -29.56 -12.61 24.68
N GLY A 229 -28.78 -13.68 24.46
CA GLY A 229 -29.05 -14.99 25.07
C GLY A 229 -28.81 -15.05 26.59
N ALA A 230 -28.03 -14.12 27.15
CA ALA A 230 -27.79 -14.04 28.59
C ALA A 230 -28.91 -13.29 29.32
N ASP A 231 -29.47 -12.24 28.72
CA ASP A 231 -30.60 -11.47 29.29
C ASP A 231 -31.91 -12.29 29.32
N ASP A 232 -32.13 -13.15 28.32
CA ASP A 232 -33.35 -13.98 28.25
C ASP A 232 -33.37 -15.09 29.34
N ASN A 233 -32.21 -15.52 29.82
CA ASN A 233 -32.11 -16.52 30.89
C ASN A 233 -32.23 -15.89 32.30
N ALA A 234 -31.93 -14.60 32.43
CA ALA A 234 -32.10 -13.86 33.68
C ALA A 234 -33.57 -13.50 33.95
N SER A 235 -34.38 -13.29 32.91
CA SER A 235 -35.81 -12.93 33.02
C SER A 235 -36.74 -14.11 33.38
N VAL A 236 -36.30 -15.35 33.17
CA VAL A 236 -37.07 -16.57 33.49
C VAL A 236 -36.83 -17.06 34.92
N SER A 237 -35.85 -16.50 35.64
CA SER A 237 -35.42 -16.94 36.98
C SER A 237 -36.06 -16.15 38.15
N THR A 238 -37.02 -15.26 37.88
CA THR A 238 -37.83 -14.54 38.88
C THR A 238 -39.29 -14.92 38.79
#